data_AF-A0A6J2K3G9-F1
#
_entry.id   AF-A0A6J2K3G9-F1
#
_cell.length_a   1.000
_cell.length_b   1.000
_cell.length_c   1.000
_cell.angle_alpha   90.00
_cell.angle_beta   90.00
_cell.angle_gamma   90.00
#
_symmetry.space_group_name_H-M   'P 1'
#
loop_
_entity.id
_entity.type
_entity.pdbx_description
1 polymer ?
#
loop_
_entity_poly.entity_id
_entity_poly.type
_entity_poly.pdbx_seq_one_letter_code
_entity_poly.pdbx_strand_id
1 'polypeptide(L)'
;MSEDVIKHSVHTLVFRSLKRSHDMFLANQGMLPPIDDKAEKVLKLVKARDSYGQVMGAVRKAQALKQQESVTCRPETPLTTETVETAPLPSEGAVVPYSGPTPSPSPAPPSGALTVPRKPPSMPKPKWHPPWKLMRVISGHLGWVRCVAVEPGNEWFATGAADRVIKVWDLASGKLKVSLTGHVSTVRGVVVSPRHPYLFSCGEDRQVKCWDLEYNKVIRQYHGHLSAVVCLALHPRLDVLVSAGRDGTARVWDVRSKANVHTLAAHTDTVASLACQAAEPQIITGSHDSTIRLWDLAAGKSVCTLTNHKKSVRAIVIHPTMYTFASASPDNIKQWKCPEGKFIQNLSGHNAIVNCLAVNPEGVLVSGGDNGTMYCWDWRTGYNFQRLQTAVQPGSMDSEAGIFAMSFDQSGSRLITAEADKTIKIYKEDEAASEETHPVNWRPELLKRRKF
;
A
#
# COMPACT_ATOMS: atom_id res chain seq x y z
N MET A 1 -1.36 70.84 3.06
CA MET A 1 -2.16 70.47 4.24
C MET A 1 -1.93 69.00 4.49
N SER A 2 -0.95 68.69 5.32
CA SER A 2 -0.61 67.34 5.74
C SER A 2 -1.57 66.95 6.87
N GLU A 3 -2.44 65.97 6.63
CA GLU A 3 -3.30 65.41 7.67
C GLU A 3 -2.43 64.63 8.68
N ASP A 4 -2.45 65.08 9.93
CA ASP A 4 -1.76 64.41 11.03
C ASP A 4 -2.40 63.05 11.30
N VAL A 5 -1.65 61.99 11.03
CA VAL A 5 -2.05 60.60 11.32
C VAL A 5 -2.06 60.41 12.84
N ILE A 6 -3.25 60.31 13.42
CA ILE A 6 -3.45 60.05 14.85
C ILE A 6 -2.88 58.66 15.18
N LYS A 7 -1.72 58.63 15.84
CA LYS A 7 -1.05 57.39 16.25
C LYS A 7 -1.84 56.71 17.36
N HIS A 8 -2.47 55.58 17.05
CA HIS A 8 -3.16 54.75 18.03
C HIS A 8 -2.18 53.74 18.65
N SER A 9 -2.32 53.45 19.94
CA SER A 9 -1.50 52.42 20.60
C SER A 9 -1.73 51.04 19.96
N VAL A 10 -0.69 50.21 19.91
CA VAL A 10 -0.73 48.86 19.32
C VAL A 10 -1.88 48.04 19.91
N HIS A 11 -2.13 48.17 21.21
CA HIS A 11 -3.23 47.49 21.90
C HIS A 11 -4.61 47.91 21.36
N THR A 12 -4.81 49.19 21.09
CA THR A 12 -6.08 49.72 20.53
C THR A 12 -6.28 49.27 19.08
N LEU A 13 -5.20 49.17 18.30
CA LEU A 13 -5.20 48.65 16.94
C LEU A 13 -5.53 47.15 16.91
N VAL A 14 -4.94 46.37 17.82
CA VAL A 14 -5.26 44.94 17.96
C VAL A 14 -6.72 44.76 18.34
N PHE A 15 -7.26 45.51 19.30
CA PHE A 15 -8.67 45.39 19.67
C PHE A 15 -9.65 45.79 18.55
N ARG A 16 -9.35 46.85 17.79
CA ARG A 16 -10.16 47.22 16.62
C ARG A 16 -10.06 46.19 15.50
N SER A 17 -8.87 45.61 15.29
CA SER A 17 -8.67 44.52 14.34
C SER A 17 -9.41 43.26 14.76
N LEU A 18 -9.37 42.92 16.05
CA LEU A 18 -10.06 41.76 16.62
C LEU A 18 -11.56 41.92 16.54
N LYS A 19 -12.09 43.14 16.74
CA LYS A 19 -13.51 43.44 16.56
C LYS A 19 -13.93 43.35 15.09
N ARG A 20 -13.08 43.81 14.15
CA ARG A 20 -13.33 43.66 12.71
C ARG A 20 -13.26 42.21 12.23
N SER A 21 -12.31 41.42 12.70
CA SER A 21 -12.25 40.00 12.36
C SER A 21 -13.38 39.22 13.04
N HIS A 22 -13.73 39.56 14.27
CA HIS A 22 -14.91 39.02 14.94
C HIS A 22 -16.19 39.30 14.14
N ASP A 23 -16.44 40.55 13.69
CA ASP A 23 -17.62 40.89 12.88
C ASP A 23 -17.58 40.30 11.46
N MET A 24 -16.38 40.09 10.87
CA MET A 24 -16.22 39.47 9.55
C MET A 24 -16.37 37.94 9.57
N PHE A 25 -16.06 37.29 10.69
CA PHE A 25 -16.11 35.83 10.86
C PHE A 25 -17.25 35.33 11.75
N LEU A 26 -18.08 36.21 12.31
CA LEU A 26 -19.38 35.88 12.93
C LEU A 26 -20.47 35.63 11.87
N ALA A 27 -20.16 34.78 10.90
CA ALA A 27 -21.21 33.94 10.36
C ALA A 27 -21.48 32.87 11.44
N ASN A 28 -22.60 33.02 12.14
CA ASN A 28 -23.15 32.08 13.13
C ASN A 28 -22.70 30.63 12.88
N GLN A 29 -21.84 30.10 13.76
CA GLN A 29 -21.25 28.75 13.73
C GLN A 29 -22.25 27.59 13.93
N GLY A 30 -23.48 27.71 13.43
CA GLY A 30 -24.49 26.68 13.54
C GLY A 30 -25.69 26.82 12.61
N MET A 31 -25.77 27.87 11.79
CA MET A 31 -26.84 28.03 10.81
C MET A 31 -26.25 27.86 9.41
N LEU A 32 -26.64 26.79 8.73
CA LEU A 32 -26.36 26.62 7.30
C LEU A 32 -26.94 27.82 6.55
N PRO A 33 -26.26 28.34 5.50
CA PRO A 33 -26.83 29.39 4.67
C PRO A 33 -28.19 28.93 4.12
N PRO A 34 -29.16 29.84 3.94
CA PRO A 34 -30.47 29.49 3.41
C PRO A 34 -30.29 28.79 2.06
N ILE A 35 -30.94 27.64 1.90
CA ILE A 35 -30.81 26.81 0.70
C ILE A 35 -31.40 27.60 -0.47
N ASP A 36 -30.55 27.93 -1.45
CA ASP A 36 -31.00 28.49 -2.72
C ASP A 36 -31.53 27.36 -3.61
N ASP A 37 -32.84 27.34 -3.83
CA ASP A 37 -33.54 26.36 -4.66
C ASP A 37 -32.98 26.26 -6.09
N LYS A 38 -32.42 27.35 -6.62
CA LYS A 38 -31.81 27.34 -7.97
C LYS A 38 -30.48 26.59 -7.94
N ALA A 39 -29.63 26.88 -6.96
CA ALA A 39 -28.34 26.22 -6.81
C ALA A 39 -28.51 24.73 -6.50
N GLU A 40 -29.50 24.37 -5.68
CA GLU A 40 -29.77 22.98 -5.33
C GLU A 40 -30.28 22.17 -6.54
N LYS A 41 -31.13 22.77 -7.39
CA LYS A 41 -31.56 22.14 -8.64
C LYS A 41 -30.40 21.88 -9.59
N VAL A 42 -29.48 22.83 -9.74
CA VAL A 42 -28.28 22.66 -10.57
C VAL A 42 -27.39 21.54 -10.01
N LEU A 43 -27.17 21.52 -8.69
CA LEU A 43 -26.37 20.50 -8.02
C LEU A 43 -26.97 19.09 -8.21
N LYS A 44 -28.30 18.95 -8.02
CA LYS A 44 -29.02 17.69 -8.24
C LYS A 44 -28.93 17.23 -9.70
N LEU A 45 -29.05 18.15 -10.67
CA LEU A 45 -28.94 17.84 -12.09
C LEU A 45 -27.53 17.38 -12.49
N VAL A 46 -26.49 18.05 -11.99
CA VAL A 46 -25.10 17.66 -12.23
C VAL A 46 -24.82 16.28 -11.62
N LYS A 47 -25.26 16.05 -10.38
CA LYS A 47 -25.08 14.77 -9.70
C LYS A 47 -25.83 13.63 -10.39
N ALA A 48 -27.06 13.86 -10.83
CA ALA A 48 -27.84 12.87 -11.58
C ALA A 48 -27.24 12.56 -12.96
N ARG A 49 -26.66 13.56 -13.64
CA ARG A 49 -25.95 13.37 -14.91
C ARG A 49 -24.67 12.55 -14.73
N ASP A 50 -23.93 12.78 -13.65
CA ASP A 50 -22.70 12.05 -13.35
C ASP A 50 -22.99 10.58 -12.97
N SER A 51 -23.93 10.36 -12.06
CA SER A 51 -24.24 9.00 -11.55
C SER A 51 -25.07 8.16 -12.52
N TYR A 52 -25.98 8.77 -13.28
CA TYR A 52 -26.93 8.04 -14.14
C TYR A 52 -26.79 8.39 -15.62
N GLY A 53 -25.74 9.10 -16.04
CA GLY A 53 -25.56 9.55 -17.42
C GLY A 53 -25.62 8.43 -18.46
N GLN A 54 -25.01 7.28 -18.16
CA GLN A 54 -25.02 6.11 -19.05
C GLN A 54 -26.42 5.49 -19.17
N VAL A 55 -27.16 5.42 -18.06
CA VAL A 55 -28.53 4.87 -18.01
C VAL A 55 -29.51 5.81 -18.72
N MET A 56 -29.42 7.11 -18.48
CA MET A 56 -30.23 8.12 -19.16
C MET A 56 -29.98 8.13 -20.67
N GLY A 57 -28.74 7.89 -21.10
CA GLY A 57 -28.40 7.71 -22.51
C GLY A 57 -29.03 6.45 -23.12
N ALA A 58 -29.01 5.32 -22.41
CA ALA A 58 -29.65 4.08 -22.85
C ALA A 58 -31.17 4.21 -22.95
N VAL A 59 -31.82 4.86 -21.97
CA VAL A 59 -33.27 5.10 -21.96
C VAL A 59 -33.69 5.99 -23.13
N ARG A 60 -32.95 7.06 -23.43
CA ARG A 60 -33.23 7.91 -24.61
C ARG A 60 -33.11 7.14 -25.92
N LYS A 61 -32.08 6.29 -26.05
CA LYS A 61 -31.93 5.43 -27.23
C LYS A 61 -33.08 4.43 -27.37
N ALA A 62 -33.52 3.82 -26.27
CA ALA A 62 -34.66 2.91 -26.25
C ALA A 62 -35.99 3.63 -26.60
N GLN A 63 -36.21 4.84 -26.10
CA GLN A 63 -37.37 5.66 -26.44
C GLN A 63 -37.36 6.09 -27.91
N ALA A 64 -36.19 6.47 -28.45
CA ALA A 64 -36.04 6.80 -29.86
C ALA A 64 -36.30 5.60 -30.77
N LEU A 65 -35.83 4.41 -30.40
CA LEU A 65 -36.16 3.16 -31.10
C LEU A 65 -37.66 2.89 -31.08
N LYS A 66 -38.30 3.05 -29.92
CA LYS A 66 -39.75 2.83 -29.76
C LYS A 66 -40.58 3.85 -30.56
N GLN A 67 -40.11 5.09 -30.68
CA GLN A 67 -40.74 6.10 -31.54
C GLN A 67 -40.55 5.78 -33.02
N GLN A 68 -39.38 5.29 -33.45
CA GLN A 68 -39.17 4.82 -34.82
C GLN A 68 -40.05 3.62 -35.16
N GLU A 69 -40.19 2.65 -34.25
CA GLU A 69 -41.09 1.49 -34.42
C GLU A 69 -42.57 1.92 -34.56
N SER A 70 -43.00 2.94 -33.81
CA SER A 70 -44.36 3.48 -33.90
C SER A 70 -44.67 4.23 -35.20
N VAL A 71 -43.63 4.73 -35.90
CA VAL A 71 -43.78 5.41 -37.19
C VAL A 71 -43.81 4.41 -38.35
N THR A 72 -43.16 3.25 -38.21
CA THR A 72 -43.19 2.16 -39.20
C THR A 72 -44.50 1.34 -39.20
N CYS A 73 -45.35 1.48 -38.18
CA CYS A 73 -46.64 0.78 -38.12
C CYS A 73 -47.81 1.79 -38.12
N ARG A 74 -48.07 2.41 -39.29
CA ARG A 74 -49.41 2.93 -39.62
C ARG A 74 -50.09 1.96 -40.58
N PRO A 75 -51.25 1.38 -40.23
CA PRO A 75 -52.00 0.51 -41.12
C PRO A 75 -52.91 1.33 -42.05
N GLU A 76 -52.94 0.97 -43.34
CA GLU A 76 -54.08 1.29 -44.20
C GLU A 76 -55.31 0.48 -43.75
N THR A 77 -56.43 1.18 -43.66
CA THR A 77 -57.79 0.79 -43.24
C THR A 77 -58.52 -0.14 -44.24
N PRO A 78 -59.79 -0.57 -44.00
CA PRO A 78 -60.38 -1.27 -42.84
C PRO A 78 -61.30 -2.44 -43.32
N LEU A 79 -61.96 -3.19 -42.41
CA LEU A 79 -63.35 -3.69 -42.55
C LEU A 79 -63.74 -4.60 -41.37
N THR A 80 -64.80 -4.19 -40.63
CA THR A 80 -65.93 -4.98 -40.02
C THR A 80 -65.59 -6.20 -39.13
N THR A 81 -66.19 -6.48 -37.96
CA THR A 81 -67.49 -6.14 -37.35
C THR A 81 -67.50 -6.73 -35.92
N GLU A 82 -68.27 -6.09 -35.02
CA GLU A 82 -69.08 -6.71 -33.94
C GLU A 82 -68.45 -7.28 -32.64
N THR A 83 -68.58 -6.46 -31.58
CA THR A 83 -69.27 -6.68 -30.28
C THR A 83 -69.18 -7.99 -29.47
N VAL A 84 -69.08 -7.81 -28.14
CA VAL A 84 -69.71 -8.51 -26.97
C VAL A 84 -68.63 -8.71 -25.87
N GLU A 85 -68.57 -7.89 -24.81
CA GLU A 85 -69.30 -7.92 -23.53
C GLU A 85 -68.85 -8.96 -22.47
N THR A 86 -68.36 -8.41 -21.35
CA THR A 86 -68.55 -8.82 -19.93
C THR A 86 -67.82 -10.02 -19.27
N ALA A 87 -67.43 -9.75 -18.01
CA ALA A 87 -66.68 -10.51 -16.99
C ALA A 87 -67.46 -11.72 -16.39
N PRO A 88 -67.13 -12.39 -15.24
CA PRO A 88 -66.09 -12.17 -14.20
C PRO A 88 -65.43 -13.44 -13.56
N LEU A 89 -64.65 -13.22 -12.48
CA LEU A 89 -63.95 -14.13 -11.55
C LEU A 89 -64.86 -15.18 -10.86
N PRO A 90 -64.33 -16.30 -10.27
CA PRO A 90 -64.07 -16.34 -8.79
C PRO A 90 -62.94 -17.36 -8.36
N SER A 91 -62.16 -17.11 -7.29
CA SER A 91 -62.29 -17.50 -5.85
C SER A 91 -61.64 -18.84 -5.41
N GLU A 92 -60.84 -18.75 -4.32
CA GLU A 92 -60.49 -19.77 -3.30
C GLU A 92 -59.82 -21.10 -3.74
N GLY A 93 -58.82 -21.69 -3.09
CA GLY A 93 -58.20 -21.50 -1.78
C GLY A 93 -57.81 -22.88 -1.24
N ALA A 94 -56.52 -23.24 -1.21
CA ALA A 94 -55.94 -24.23 -0.29
C ALA A 94 -54.42 -24.43 -0.54
N VAL A 95 -53.64 -24.19 0.52
CA VAL A 95 -52.22 -24.55 0.74
C VAL A 95 -52.23 -26.05 1.16
N VAL A 96 -51.30 -26.96 0.85
CA VAL A 96 -49.90 -27.14 1.33
C VAL A 96 -49.21 -28.29 0.51
N PRO A 97 -47.95 -28.76 0.73
CA PRO A 97 -46.80 -28.45 -0.13
C PRO A 97 -45.97 -29.66 -0.66
N TYR A 98 -44.97 -29.34 -1.49
CA TYR A 98 -43.62 -29.93 -1.62
C TYR A 98 -43.40 -31.40 -2.04
N SER A 99 -42.91 -31.59 -3.29
CA SER A 99 -41.64 -32.27 -3.62
C SER A 99 -41.42 -32.25 -5.14
N GLY A 100 -40.25 -31.79 -5.61
CA GLY A 100 -39.99 -31.45 -7.01
C GLY A 100 -39.85 -32.62 -7.99
N PRO A 101 -39.62 -32.30 -9.28
CA PRO A 101 -38.67 -33.08 -10.07
C PRO A 101 -37.72 -32.21 -10.92
N THR A 102 -36.55 -32.80 -11.14
CA THR A 102 -35.44 -32.46 -12.06
C THR A 102 -35.85 -31.97 -13.46
N PRO A 103 -35.02 -31.13 -14.11
CA PRO A 103 -35.31 -30.56 -15.42
C PRO A 103 -35.00 -31.52 -16.57
N SER A 104 -35.87 -31.55 -17.57
CA SER A 104 -35.68 -32.14 -18.90
C SER A 104 -35.17 -31.07 -19.91
N PRO A 105 -34.51 -31.47 -21.01
CA PRO A 105 -33.63 -30.58 -21.77
C PRO A 105 -34.28 -29.98 -23.03
N SER A 106 -33.92 -28.73 -23.38
CA SER A 106 -34.05 -28.14 -24.72
C SER A 106 -33.23 -26.84 -24.83
N PRO A 107 -32.92 -26.31 -26.03
CA PRO A 107 -32.27 -26.93 -27.18
C PRO A 107 -30.92 -26.24 -27.53
N ALA A 108 -30.08 -26.89 -28.34
CA ALA A 108 -28.76 -26.41 -28.74
C ALA A 108 -28.81 -25.16 -29.66
N PRO A 109 -27.87 -24.20 -29.53
CA PRO A 109 -27.76 -23.07 -30.45
C PRO A 109 -27.06 -23.48 -31.76
N PRO A 110 -27.37 -22.82 -32.88
CA PRO A 110 -26.83 -23.18 -34.20
C PRO A 110 -25.33 -22.92 -34.32
N SER A 111 -24.66 -23.92 -34.90
CA SER A 111 -23.27 -23.93 -35.31
C SER A 111 -22.99 -22.84 -36.35
N GLY A 112 -22.14 -21.88 -36.02
CA GLY A 112 -21.74 -20.86 -37.00
C GLY A 112 -21.08 -19.58 -36.48
N ALA A 113 -20.91 -19.41 -35.17
CA ALA A 113 -20.09 -18.31 -34.66
C ALA A 113 -18.61 -18.75 -34.67
N LEU A 114 -17.84 -18.22 -35.62
CA LEU A 114 -16.37 -18.23 -35.54
C LEU A 114 -15.97 -17.69 -34.18
N THR A 115 -15.54 -18.59 -33.30
CA THR A 115 -14.91 -18.22 -32.04
C THR A 115 -13.62 -17.52 -32.42
N VAL A 116 -13.62 -16.18 -32.37
CA VAL A 116 -12.39 -15.41 -32.41
C VAL A 116 -11.51 -16.00 -31.30
N PRO A 117 -10.38 -16.65 -31.62
CA PRO A 117 -9.53 -17.18 -30.57
C PRO A 117 -9.09 -15.97 -29.76
N ARG A 118 -9.58 -15.87 -28.51
CA ARG A 118 -9.07 -14.90 -27.55
C ARG A 118 -7.57 -15.12 -27.52
N LYS A 119 -6.80 -14.20 -28.11
CA LYS A 119 -5.34 -14.24 -28.03
C LYS A 119 -5.01 -14.50 -26.56
N PRO A 120 -4.23 -15.55 -26.24
CA PRO A 120 -3.81 -15.76 -24.87
C PRO A 120 -3.17 -14.43 -24.40
N PRO A 121 -3.37 -14.02 -23.14
CA PRO A 121 -2.74 -12.80 -22.64
C PRO A 121 -1.23 -12.94 -22.90
N SER A 122 -0.75 -12.19 -23.88
CA SER A 122 0.67 -12.18 -24.22
C SER A 122 1.36 -11.53 -23.04
N MET A 123 2.15 -12.31 -22.30
CA MET A 123 2.88 -11.77 -21.17
C MET A 123 3.79 -10.66 -21.70
N PRO A 124 3.71 -9.44 -21.14
CA PRO A 124 4.47 -8.31 -21.65
C PRO A 124 5.97 -8.62 -21.57
N LYS A 125 6.73 -8.17 -22.59
CA LYS A 125 8.19 -8.27 -22.54
C LYS A 125 8.69 -7.48 -21.32
N PRO A 126 9.53 -8.07 -20.46
CA PRO A 126 10.14 -7.38 -19.32
C PRO A 126 10.97 -6.19 -19.78
N LYS A 127 11.02 -5.15 -18.94
CA LYS A 127 11.96 -4.04 -19.14
C LYS A 127 13.36 -4.55 -18.78
N TRP A 128 14.37 -4.19 -19.56
CA TRP A 128 15.75 -4.45 -19.17
C TRP A 128 16.14 -3.50 -18.04
N HIS A 129 16.80 -4.06 -17.02
CA HIS A 129 17.34 -3.33 -15.88
C HIS A 129 18.82 -3.69 -15.74
N PRO A 130 19.69 -2.73 -15.42
CA PRO A 130 21.10 -3.02 -15.20
C PRO A 130 21.29 -3.93 -13.97
N PRO A 131 22.27 -4.85 -13.99
CA PRO A 131 22.58 -5.68 -12.84
C PRO A 131 23.19 -4.85 -11.71
N TRP A 132 22.88 -5.24 -10.49
CA TRP A 132 23.39 -4.66 -9.25
C TRP A 132 24.73 -5.31 -8.88
N LYS A 133 25.74 -4.50 -8.57
CA LYS A 133 27.04 -4.95 -8.07
C LYS A 133 27.32 -4.37 -6.69
N LEU A 134 28.03 -5.14 -5.88
CA LEU A 134 28.47 -4.69 -4.56
C LEU A 134 29.49 -3.56 -4.72
N MET A 135 29.18 -2.39 -4.17
CA MET A 135 30.07 -1.23 -4.19
C MET A 135 30.90 -1.14 -2.91
N ARG A 136 30.25 -1.32 -1.75
CA ARG A 136 30.87 -1.06 -0.45
C ARG A 136 30.34 -2.02 0.61
N VAL A 137 31.23 -2.43 1.50
CA VAL A 137 30.90 -3.14 2.73
C VAL A 137 31.28 -2.25 3.90
N ILE A 138 30.31 -1.94 4.76
CA ILE A 138 30.50 -1.15 5.97
C ILE A 138 30.42 -2.11 7.15
N SER A 139 31.50 -2.21 7.92
CA SER A 139 31.54 -2.95 9.16
C SER A 139 31.62 -2.00 10.35
N GLY A 140 31.00 -2.37 11.45
CA GLY A 140 31.09 -1.61 12.70
C GLY A 140 30.01 -1.93 13.71
N HIS A 141 28.93 -2.63 13.35
CA HIS A 141 28.00 -3.18 14.33
C HIS A 141 28.60 -4.41 15.03
N LEU A 142 28.20 -4.63 16.28
CA LEU A 142 28.67 -5.79 17.07
C LEU A 142 27.70 -6.97 17.01
N GLY A 143 26.48 -6.75 16.53
CA GLY A 143 25.45 -7.77 16.36
C GLY A 143 24.71 -7.62 15.04
N TRP A 144 23.75 -8.52 14.80
CA TRP A 144 22.95 -8.56 13.58
C TRP A 144 22.28 -7.22 13.29
N VAL A 145 22.43 -6.71 12.06
CA VAL A 145 21.78 -5.46 11.66
C VAL A 145 20.36 -5.79 11.23
N ARG A 146 19.36 -5.26 11.94
CA ARG A 146 17.95 -5.68 11.81
C ARG A 146 17.11 -4.75 10.95
N CYS A 147 17.48 -3.48 10.88
CA CYS A 147 16.72 -2.46 10.17
C CYS A 147 17.64 -1.38 9.59
N VAL A 148 17.16 -0.76 8.52
CA VAL A 148 17.80 0.35 7.83
C VAL A 148 16.73 1.36 7.43
N ALA A 149 17.03 2.64 7.57
CA ALA A 149 16.19 3.73 7.09
C ALA A 149 17.08 4.83 6.50
N VAL A 150 16.72 5.29 5.31
CA VAL A 150 17.44 6.38 4.63
C VAL A 150 16.77 7.70 4.96
N GLU A 151 17.57 8.74 5.17
CA GLU A 151 17.09 10.10 5.36
C GLU A 151 16.53 10.67 4.03
N PRO A 152 15.44 11.46 4.07
CA PRO A 152 14.80 12.04 2.87
C PRO A 152 15.71 12.82 1.92
N GLY A 153 16.73 13.52 2.43
CA GLY A 153 17.75 14.27 1.70
C GLY A 153 18.96 13.44 1.24
N ASN A 154 18.99 12.13 1.48
CA ASN A 154 20.07 11.21 1.08
C ASN A 154 21.47 11.55 1.63
N GLU A 155 21.59 12.35 2.68
CA GLU A 155 22.93 12.65 3.24
C GLU A 155 23.45 11.52 4.13
N TRP A 156 22.54 10.86 4.85
CA TRP A 156 22.87 9.81 5.80
C TRP A 156 21.77 8.76 5.86
N PHE A 157 22.08 7.63 6.47
CA PHE A 157 21.11 6.58 6.75
C PHE A 157 21.35 6.04 8.16
N ALA A 158 20.28 5.57 8.80
CA ALA A 158 20.32 5.00 10.12
C ALA A 158 20.14 3.49 10.07
N THR A 159 20.87 2.78 10.92
CA THR A 159 20.74 1.32 11.09
C THR A 159 20.55 0.98 12.56
N GLY A 160 19.66 0.03 12.82
CA GLY A 160 19.45 -0.54 14.15
C GLY A 160 19.91 -1.98 14.17
N ALA A 161 20.67 -2.35 15.19
CA ALA A 161 21.22 -3.69 15.31
C ALA A 161 20.90 -4.36 16.66
N ALA A 162 21.28 -5.63 16.76
CA ALA A 162 21.18 -6.42 17.98
C ALA A 162 22.14 -5.98 19.10
N ASP A 163 23.09 -5.09 18.80
CA ASP A 163 23.96 -4.43 19.78
C ASP A 163 23.24 -3.38 20.64
N ARG A 164 21.95 -3.15 20.38
CA ARG A 164 21.06 -2.19 21.07
C ARG A 164 21.35 -0.72 20.72
N VAL A 165 22.19 -0.49 19.71
CA VAL A 165 22.62 0.84 19.28
C VAL A 165 22.01 1.14 17.92
N ILE A 166 21.62 2.39 17.73
CA ILE A 166 21.27 2.93 16.42
C ILE A 166 22.48 3.71 15.93
N LYS A 167 23.00 3.35 14.77
CA LYS A 167 24.15 4.04 14.16
C LYS A 167 23.68 4.84 12.97
N VAL A 168 24.13 6.09 12.90
CA VAL A 168 23.90 6.98 11.76
C VAL A 168 25.17 7.04 10.94
N TRP A 169 25.05 6.70 9.67
CA TRP A 169 26.16 6.59 8.73
C TRP A 169 26.01 7.62 7.63
N ASP A 170 27.13 8.17 7.16
CA ASP A 170 27.16 9.00 5.98
C ASP A 170 26.93 8.16 4.72
N LEU A 171 25.97 8.53 3.86
CA LEU A 171 25.63 7.73 2.67
C LEU A 171 26.75 7.77 1.61
N ALA A 172 27.37 8.94 1.45
CA ALA A 172 28.43 9.16 0.46
C ALA A 172 29.73 8.45 0.85
N SER A 173 30.25 8.72 2.04
CA SER A 173 31.53 8.17 2.51
C SER A 173 31.42 6.79 3.18
N GLY A 174 30.27 6.42 3.74
CA GLY A 174 30.10 5.20 4.53
C GLY A 174 30.70 5.30 5.94
N LYS A 175 31.09 6.49 6.39
CA LYS A 175 31.66 6.69 7.73
C LYS A 175 30.56 6.81 8.79
N LEU A 176 30.88 6.38 10.01
CA LEU A 176 30.00 6.56 11.17
C LEU A 176 29.96 8.04 11.56
N LYS A 177 28.77 8.64 11.61
CA LYS A 177 28.55 10.01 12.10
C LYS A 177 28.27 10.01 13.61
N VAL A 178 27.23 9.28 14.02
CA VAL A 178 26.74 9.28 15.41
C VAL A 178 26.31 7.87 15.81
N SER A 179 26.54 7.53 17.08
CA SER A 179 26.00 6.33 17.72
C SER A 179 24.99 6.74 18.80
N LEU A 180 23.73 6.40 18.60
CA LEU A 180 22.64 6.67 19.52
C LEU A 180 22.39 5.44 20.40
N THR A 181 22.65 5.60 21.70
CA THR A 181 22.42 4.57 22.73
C THR A 181 21.18 4.89 23.53
N GLY A 182 20.31 3.90 23.76
CA GLY A 182 19.15 4.10 24.63
C GLY A 182 18.16 2.95 24.65
N HIS A 183 18.14 2.07 23.66
CA HIS A 183 17.36 0.84 23.73
C HIS A 183 18.00 -0.17 24.70
N VAL A 184 17.16 -0.93 25.39
CA VAL A 184 17.62 -1.95 26.36
C VAL A 184 17.87 -3.29 25.67
N SER A 185 17.14 -3.56 24.59
CA SER A 185 17.23 -4.78 23.79
C SER A 185 17.46 -4.45 22.31
N THR A 186 17.42 -5.46 21.44
CA THR A 186 17.68 -5.34 20.01
C THR A 186 16.73 -4.32 19.37
N VAL A 187 17.29 -3.47 18.50
CA VAL A 187 16.49 -2.52 17.72
C VAL A 187 15.96 -3.25 16.49
N ARG A 188 14.64 -3.27 16.31
CA ARG A 188 13.95 -4.06 15.28
C ARG A 188 13.48 -3.24 14.09
N GLY A 189 13.11 -1.98 14.33
CA GLY A 189 12.69 -1.06 13.30
C GLY A 189 13.20 0.34 13.57
N VAL A 190 13.56 1.05 12.50
CA VAL A 190 13.93 2.45 12.51
C VAL A 190 13.24 3.09 11.31
N VAL A 191 12.74 4.31 11.48
CA VAL A 191 12.23 5.14 10.39
C VAL A 191 12.58 6.60 10.67
N VAL A 192 12.89 7.34 9.61
CA VAL A 192 13.11 8.79 9.67
C VAL A 192 11.83 9.49 9.21
N SER A 193 11.42 10.54 9.92
CA SER A 193 10.28 11.35 9.48
C SER A 193 10.70 12.28 8.33
N PRO A 194 9.94 12.34 7.23
CA PRO A 194 10.20 13.30 6.16
C PRO A 194 9.73 14.72 6.47
N ARG A 195 8.90 14.90 7.52
CA ARG A 195 8.26 16.19 7.84
C ARG A 195 8.88 16.89 9.03
N HIS A 196 9.38 16.12 9.99
CA HIS A 196 9.97 16.61 11.22
C HIS A 196 11.40 16.07 11.34
N PRO A 197 12.32 16.75 12.02
CA PRO A 197 13.68 16.26 12.28
C PRO A 197 13.69 15.18 13.36
N TYR A 198 12.83 14.15 13.20
CA TYR A 198 12.66 13.05 14.14
C TYR A 198 13.04 11.72 13.53
N LEU A 199 13.70 10.90 14.33
CA LEU A 199 13.91 9.49 14.07
C LEU A 199 13.07 8.68 15.06
N PHE A 200 12.32 7.69 14.56
CA PHE A 200 11.58 6.77 15.40
C PHE A 200 12.25 5.41 15.37
N SER A 201 12.31 4.77 16.52
CA SER A 201 12.87 3.43 16.65
C SER A 201 12.00 2.56 17.53
N CYS A 202 11.97 1.27 17.22
CA CYS A 202 11.28 0.27 18.00
C CYS A 202 12.20 -0.93 18.26
N GLY A 203 11.99 -1.61 19.39
CA GLY A 203 12.82 -2.72 19.80
C GLY A 203 12.08 -3.83 20.53
N GLU A 204 12.84 -4.88 20.83
CA GLU A 204 12.36 -6.01 21.64
C GLU A 204 12.15 -5.64 23.12
N ASP A 205 12.55 -4.44 23.53
CA ASP A 205 12.32 -3.86 24.86
C ASP A 205 10.88 -3.37 25.07
N ARG A 206 9.99 -3.58 24.09
CA ARG A 206 8.57 -3.15 24.07
C ARG A 206 8.41 -1.63 24.01
N GLN A 207 9.49 -0.90 23.76
CA GLN A 207 9.48 0.55 23.70
C GLN A 207 9.55 1.02 22.25
N VAL A 208 8.78 2.07 21.97
CA VAL A 208 8.95 2.87 20.77
C VAL A 208 9.47 4.23 21.20
N LYS A 209 10.57 4.69 20.62
CA LYS A 209 11.24 5.94 21.00
C LYS A 209 11.21 6.92 19.84
N CYS A 210 11.01 8.19 20.17
CA CYS A 210 11.21 9.33 19.28
C CYS A 210 12.51 10.02 19.68
N TRP A 211 13.43 10.09 18.74
CA TRP A 211 14.71 10.77 18.84
C TRP A 211 14.61 12.09 18.12
N ASP A 212 15.07 13.14 18.80
CA ASP A 212 15.31 14.42 18.16
C ASP A 212 16.69 14.40 17.51
N LEU A 213 16.75 14.63 16.20
CA LEU A 213 17.99 14.62 15.44
C LEU A 213 18.83 15.89 15.67
N GLU A 214 18.23 16.98 16.14
CA GLU A 214 18.95 18.21 16.47
C GLU A 214 19.74 18.05 17.77
N TYR A 215 19.12 17.43 18.78
CA TYR A 215 19.73 17.22 20.11
C TYR A 215 20.36 15.84 20.28
N ASN A 216 20.13 14.91 19.36
CA ASN A 216 20.55 13.50 19.42
C ASN A 216 20.11 12.79 20.72
N LYS A 217 18.91 13.12 21.21
CA LYS A 217 18.37 12.59 22.48
C LYS A 217 16.96 12.03 22.29
N VAL A 218 16.59 11.08 23.14
CA VAL A 218 15.22 10.58 23.22
C VAL A 218 14.33 11.65 23.86
N ILE A 219 13.32 12.10 23.13
CA ILE A 219 12.38 13.13 23.60
C ILE A 219 11.02 12.54 24.00
N ARG A 220 10.61 11.44 23.35
CA ARG A 220 9.31 10.79 23.62
C ARG A 220 9.48 9.27 23.65
N GLN A 221 8.71 8.65 24.52
CA GLN A 221 8.58 7.20 24.63
C GLN A 221 7.09 6.87 24.51
N TYR A 222 6.73 6.00 23.57
CA TYR A 222 5.37 5.51 23.41
C TYR A 222 5.25 4.18 24.16
N HIS A 223 4.36 4.16 25.14
CA HIS A 223 4.14 3.02 26.03
C HIS A 223 2.76 2.41 25.78
N GLY A 224 2.68 1.08 25.75
CA GLY A 224 1.42 0.35 25.63
C GLY A 224 1.53 -0.97 24.85
N HIS A 225 2.66 -1.25 24.19
CA HIS A 225 2.93 -2.58 23.65
C HIS A 225 3.17 -3.59 24.77
N LEU A 226 2.51 -4.75 24.65
CA LEU A 226 2.58 -5.83 25.65
C LEU A 226 3.80 -6.72 25.45
N SER A 227 4.29 -6.80 24.21
CA SER A 227 5.43 -7.62 23.80
C SER A 227 6.36 -6.85 22.85
N ALA A 228 7.40 -7.52 22.37
CA ALA A 228 8.41 -6.95 21.48
C ALA A 228 7.78 -6.26 20.26
N VAL A 229 8.25 -5.05 19.94
CA VAL A 229 7.83 -4.33 18.73
C VAL A 229 8.76 -4.72 17.60
N VAL A 230 8.19 -5.17 16.48
CA VAL A 230 8.94 -5.78 15.38
C VAL A 230 9.12 -4.81 14.23
N CYS A 231 8.07 -4.04 13.91
CA CYS A 231 8.07 -3.13 12.78
C CYS A 231 7.37 -1.83 13.13
N LEU A 232 7.68 -0.80 12.35
CA LEU A 232 7.23 0.55 12.58
C LEU A 232 7.23 1.29 11.24
N ALA A 233 6.17 2.06 10.98
CA ALA A 233 6.10 2.96 9.84
C ALA A 233 5.41 4.27 10.22
N LEU A 234 5.79 5.34 9.53
CA LEU A 234 5.14 6.64 9.65
C LEU A 234 4.10 6.81 8.56
N HIS A 235 3.00 7.47 8.89
CA HIS A 235 2.07 7.91 7.86
C HIS A 235 2.67 9.11 7.11
N PRO A 236 2.67 9.12 5.76
CA PRO A 236 3.35 10.17 4.99
C PRO A 236 2.70 11.56 5.10
N ARG A 237 1.37 11.63 5.28
CA ARG A 237 0.61 12.90 5.32
C ARG A 237 0.14 13.31 6.72
N LEU A 238 0.00 12.36 7.63
CA LEU A 238 -0.60 12.56 8.95
C LEU A 238 0.52 12.40 9.96
N ASP A 239 0.48 13.15 11.06
CA ASP A 239 1.49 13.06 12.12
C ASP A 239 1.19 11.87 13.04
N VAL A 240 1.08 10.70 12.42
CA VAL A 240 0.68 9.44 13.02
C VAL A 240 1.77 8.41 12.80
N LEU A 241 2.11 7.72 13.88
CA LEU A 241 3.08 6.64 13.91
C LEU A 241 2.35 5.32 14.07
N VAL A 242 2.69 4.32 13.27
CA VAL A 242 2.10 2.98 13.41
C VAL A 242 3.21 2.01 13.77
N SER A 243 3.02 1.27 14.86
CA SER A 243 3.97 0.24 15.30
C SER A 243 3.24 -1.08 15.46
N ALA A 244 3.92 -2.18 15.14
CA ALA A 244 3.34 -3.50 15.29
C ALA A 244 4.35 -4.48 15.87
N GLY A 245 3.85 -5.49 16.58
CA GLY A 245 4.68 -6.32 17.42
C GLY A 245 4.25 -7.78 17.52
N ARG A 246 4.94 -8.47 18.44
CA ARG A 246 4.73 -9.86 18.81
C ARG A 246 3.44 -10.08 19.61
N ASP A 247 2.79 -9.02 20.05
CA ASP A 247 1.48 -9.07 20.70
C ASP A 247 0.32 -9.28 19.71
N GLY A 248 0.59 -9.42 18.41
CA GLY A 248 -0.43 -9.62 17.37
C GLY A 248 -1.24 -8.36 17.08
N THR A 249 -0.79 -7.20 17.56
CA THR A 249 -1.49 -5.92 17.39
C THR A 249 -0.63 -4.91 16.64
N ALA A 250 -1.26 -4.11 15.81
CA ALA A 250 -0.69 -2.85 15.33
C ALA A 250 -1.33 -1.70 16.13
N ARG A 251 -0.52 -0.80 16.68
CA ARG A 251 -0.97 0.38 17.41
C ARG A 251 -0.69 1.63 16.60
N VAL A 252 -1.65 2.55 16.65
CA VAL A 252 -1.61 3.84 15.98
C VAL A 252 -1.42 4.91 17.04
N TRP A 253 -0.33 5.65 16.96
CA TRP A 253 0.05 6.68 17.90
C TRP A 253 -0.05 8.05 17.27
N ASP A 254 -0.59 9.00 18.01
CA ASP A 254 -0.36 10.41 17.69
C ASP A 254 1.05 10.80 18.13
N VAL A 255 1.85 11.29 17.19
CA VAL A 255 3.26 11.63 17.41
C VAL A 255 3.41 12.67 18.52
N ARG A 256 2.50 13.66 18.60
CA ARG A 256 2.61 14.77 19.54
C ARG A 256 2.16 14.39 20.95
N SER A 257 0.94 13.86 21.09
CA SER A 257 0.37 13.55 22.41
C SER A 257 0.94 12.27 23.03
N LYS A 258 1.53 11.38 22.22
CA LYS A 258 1.95 10.01 22.60
C LYS A 258 0.78 9.09 22.94
N ALA A 259 -0.46 9.54 22.73
CA ALA A 259 -1.64 8.74 22.97
C ALA A 259 -1.77 7.66 21.89
N ASN A 260 -2.23 6.48 22.32
CA ASN A 260 -2.66 5.43 21.41
C ASN A 260 -4.07 5.76 20.92
N VAL A 261 -4.22 6.05 19.62
CA VAL A 261 -5.50 6.38 18.99
C VAL A 261 -6.28 5.10 18.69
N HIS A 262 -5.62 4.11 18.07
CA HIS A 262 -6.25 2.85 17.70
C HIS A 262 -5.36 1.66 18.01
N THR A 263 -5.98 0.61 18.55
CA THR A 263 -5.35 -0.71 18.68
C THR A 263 -5.98 -1.65 17.66
N LEU A 264 -5.26 -1.90 16.58
CA LEU A 264 -5.63 -2.79 15.48
C LEU A 264 -5.34 -4.24 15.91
N ALA A 265 -6.23 -4.79 16.73
CA ALA A 265 -6.15 -6.15 17.24
C ALA A 265 -7.01 -7.08 16.39
N ALA A 266 -6.41 -7.70 15.38
CA ALA A 266 -7.10 -8.74 14.62
C ALA A 266 -6.20 -9.86 14.10
N HIS A 267 -4.88 -9.70 14.12
CA HIS A 267 -3.97 -10.80 13.83
C HIS A 267 -3.92 -11.78 15.01
N THR A 268 -3.76 -13.07 14.71
CA THR A 268 -3.67 -14.12 15.74
C THR A 268 -2.24 -14.41 16.17
N ASP A 269 -1.27 -13.97 15.37
CA ASP A 269 0.17 -14.16 15.62
C ASP A 269 0.93 -12.85 15.33
N THR A 270 2.24 -12.86 15.51
CA THR A 270 3.11 -11.68 15.45
C THR A 270 3.00 -10.94 14.12
N VAL A 271 2.79 -9.64 14.19
CA VAL A 271 2.81 -8.77 13.00
C VAL A 271 4.27 -8.52 12.62
N ALA A 272 4.69 -9.05 11.49
CA ALA A 272 6.08 -9.02 11.06
C ALA A 272 6.41 -7.82 10.17
N SER A 273 5.44 -7.35 9.38
CA SER A 273 5.63 -6.22 8.46
C SER A 273 4.45 -5.26 8.50
N LEU A 274 4.77 -4.00 8.25
CA LEU A 274 3.82 -2.91 8.25
C LEU A 274 4.23 -1.90 7.19
N ALA A 275 3.26 -1.46 6.39
CA ALA A 275 3.45 -0.39 5.43
C ALA A 275 2.30 0.63 5.56
N CYS A 276 2.65 1.90 5.46
CA CYS A 276 1.70 3.01 5.50
C CYS A 276 1.67 3.74 4.15
N GLN A 277 0.49 4.16 3.71
CA GLN A 277 0.31 5.01 2.54
C GLN A 277 -0.73 6.09 2.81
N ALA A 278 -0.69 7.16 2.01
CA ALA A 278 -1.59 8.30 2.17
C ALA A 278 -3.00 8.06 1.58
N ALA A 279 -3.17 7.01 0.79
CA ALA A 279 -4.41 6.63 0.12
C ALA A 279 -4.95 5.31 0.71
N GLU A 280 -6.20 4.95 0.41
CA GLU A 280 -6.87 3.80 1.04
C GLU A 280 -6.53 2.46 0.39
N PRO A 281 -6.01 1.45 1.10
CA PRO A 281 -5.93 1.32 2.57
C PRO A 281 -4.71 2.02 3.17
N GLN A 282 -4.91 2.83 4.21
CA GLN A 282 -3.81 3.65 4.76
C GLN A 282 -2.77 2.82 5.52
N ILE A 283 -3.18 1.70 6.12
CA ILE A 283 -2.29 0.78 6.83
C ILE A 283 -2.47 -0.62 6.24
N ILE A 284 -1.33 -1.26 5.96
CA ILE A 284 -1.25 -2.64 5.48
C ILE A 284 -0.35 -3.40 6.46
N THR A 285 -0.84 -4.51 7.00
CA THR A 285 -0.08 -5.36 7.94
C THR A 285 0.04 -6.79 7.43
N GLY A 286 1.22 -7.38 7.63
CA GLY A 286 1.50 -8.79 7.33
C GLY A 286 1.97 -9.51 8.58
N SER A 287 1.41 -10.68 8.83
CA SER A 287 1.64 -11.44 10.06
C SER A 287 2.18 -12.85 9.81
N HIS A 288 2.75 -13.43 10.86
CA HIS A 288 3.10 -14.85 10.91
C HIS A 288 1.90 -15.79 10.84
N ASP A 289 0.67 -15.28 11.06
CA ASP A 289 -0.59 -16.01 10.85
C ASP A 289 -0.92 -16.28 9.37
N SER A 290 0.00 -15.98 8.45
CA SER A 290 -0.12 -16.10 6.99
C SER A 290 -1.19 -15.19 6.34
N THR A 291 -1.73 -14.24 7.09
CA THR A 291 -2.72 -13.28 6.59
C THR A 291 -2.11 -11.89 6.39
N ILE A 292 -2.68 -11.15 5.44
CA ILE A 292 -2.44 -9.73 5.25
C ILE A 292 -3.76 -9.02 5.52
N ARG A 293 -3.71 -7.96 6.32
CA ARG A 293 -4.90 -7.14 6.61
C ARG A 293 -4.72 -5.73 6.07
N LEU A 294 -5.75 -5.26 5.40
CA LEU A 294 -5.89 -3.89 4.92
C LEU A 294 -6.79 -3.16 5.90
N TRP A 295 -6.32 -2.04 6.45
CA TRP A 295 -7.00 -1.33 7.53
C TRP A 295 -7.51 0.02 7.07
N ASP A 296 -8.68 0.37 7.57
CA ASP A 296 -9.16 1.73 7.59
C ASP A 296 -8.70 2.39 8.90
N LEU A 297 -7.91 3.46 8.77
CA LEU A 297 -7.39 4.21 9.90
C LEU A 297 -8.49 4.96 10.65
N ALA A 298 -9.52 5.45 9.96
CA ALA A 298 -10.56 6.28 10.58
C ALA A 298 -11.50 5.43 11.46
N ALA A 299 -11.88 4.25 10.97
CA ALA A 299 -12.69 3.31 11.75
C ALA A 299 -11.87 2.44 12.72
N GLY A 300 -10.57 2.28 12.48
CA GLY A 300 -9.71 1.34 13.21
C GLY A 300 -10.09 -0.14 12.98
N LYS A 301 -10.71 -0.45 11.83
CA LYS A 301 -11.20 -1.80 11.48
C LYS A 301 -10.52 -2.34 10.23
N SER A 302 -10.40 -3.66 10.13
CA SER A 302 -9.89 -4.32 8.94
C SER A 302 -10.94 -4.31 7.84
N VAL A 303 -10.62 -3.73 6.68
CA VAL A 303 -11.48 -3.69 5.48
C VAL A 303 -11.44 -5.01 4.73
N CYS A 304 -10.24 -5.56 4.55
CA CYS A 304 -10.03 -6.79 3.78
C CYS A 304 -8.98 -7.68 4.47
N THR A 305 -9.21 -8.98 4.44
CA THR A 305 -8.28 -10.00 4.94
C THR A 305 -7.88 -10.89 3.77
N LEU A 306 -6.61 -10.86 3.41
CA LEU A 306 -6.05 -11.65 2.31
C LEU A 306 -5.36 -12.89 2.91
N THR A 307 -5.85 -14.07 2.53
CA THR A 307 -5.42 -15.36 3.09
C THR A 307 -4.69 -16.24 2.06
N ASN A 308 -4.20 -15.64 0.97
CA ASN A 308 -3.66 -16.43 -0.13
C ASN A 308 -2.28 -17.04 0.19
N HIS A 309 -1.54 -16.52 1.17
CA HIS A 309 -0.23 -17.05 1.55
C HIS A 309 -0.38 -18.31 2.42
N LYS A 310 0.48 -19.29 2.19
CA LYS A 310 0.46 -20.55 2.97
C LYS A 310 1.36 -20.51 4.21
N LYS A 311 2.29 -19.56 4.24
CA LYS A 311 3.32 -19.41 5.26
C LYS A 311 3.31 -17.96 5.78
N SER A 312 4.08 -17.72 6.84
CA SER A 312 4.24 -16.40 7.45
C SER A 312 4.58 -15.30 6.44
N VAL A 313 3.83 -14.21 6.46
CA VAL A 313 4.15 -13.01 5.67
C VAL A 313 5.12 -12.17 6.46
N ARG A 314 6.34 -12.01 5.95
CA ARG A 314 7.45 -11.36 6.67
C ARG A 314 7.75 -9.96 6.18
N ALA A 315 7.50 -9.68 4.91
CA ALA A 315 7.71 -8.37 4.33
C ALA A 315 6.54 -7.94 3.45
N ILE A 316 6.23 -6.66 3.51
CA ILE A 316 5.29 -5.97 2.64
C ILE A 316 5.96 -4.69 2.18
N VAL A 317 5.80 -4.37 0.91
CA VAL A 317 6.33 -3.15 0.31
C VAL A 317 5.29 -2.54 -0.61
N ILE A 318 5.13 -1.23 -0.53
CA ILE A 318 4.24 -0.46 -1.40
C ILE A 318 5.06 0.08 -2.56
N HIS A 319 4.50 0.00 -3.76
CA HIS A 319 5.14 0.60 -4.91
C HIS A 319 4.97 2.13 -4.86
N PRO A 320 6.02 2.94 -5.11
CA PRO A 320 5.95 4.40 -4.94
C PRO A 320 5.01 5.10 -5.94
N THR A 321 4.95 4.65 -7.20
CA THR A 321 4.13 5.29 -8.25
C THR A 321 2.84 4.53 -8.58
N MET A 322 2.94 3.21 -8.78
CA MET A 322 1.80 2.33 -9.02
C MET A 322 1.01 2.05 -7.75
N TYR A 323 -0.33 2.05 -7.86
CA TYR A 323 -1.23 1.78 -6.75
C TYR A 323 -1.34 0.28 -6.40
N THR A 324 -0.20 -0.31 -6.08
CA THR A 324 0.01 -1.74 -5.90
C THR A 324 1.01 -1.99 -4.77
N PHE A 325 0.88 -3.12 -4.09
CA PHE A 325 1.85 -3.56 -3.09
C PHE A 325 2.25 -5.00 -3.34
N ALA A 326 3.43 -5.37 -2.84
CA ALA A 326 3.92 -6.74 -2.85
C ALA A 326 4.04 -7.25 -1.42
N SER A 327 3.81 -8.54 -1.27
CA SER A 327 4.01 -9.26 -0.01
C SER A 327 4.90 -10.46 -0.25
N ALA A 328 5.77 -10.72 0.72
CA ALA A 328 6.71 -11.82 0.68
C ALA A 328 6.49 -12.77 1.85
N SER A 329 6.54 -14.04 1.49
CA SER A 329 6.56 -15.17 2.39
C SER A 329 7.41 -16.28 1.77
N PRO A 330 7.81 -17.29 2.55
CA PRO A 330 8.70 -18.35 2.07
C PRO A 330 8.10 -19.30 1.02
N ASP A 331 6.83 -19.13 0.66
CA ASP A 331 6.17 -19.86 -0.42
C ASP A 331 6.34 -19.13 -1.76
N ASN A 332 5.85 -17.90 -1.88
CA ASN A 332 6.02 -17.04 -3.04
C ASN A 332 5.86 -15.56 -2.66
N ILE A 333 6.37 -14.69 -3.52
CA ILE A 333 6.09 -13.25 -3.47
C ILE A 333 4.82 -12.99 -4.29
N LYS A 334 3.88 -12.23 -3.74
CA LYS A 334 2.59 -11.93 -4.40
C LYS A 334 2.43 -10.44 -4.58
N GLN A 335 1.83 -10.05 -5.70
CA GLN A 335 1.47 -8.66 -5.97
C GLN A 335 -0.04 -8.46 -5.92
N TRP A 336 -0.42 -7.29 -5.42
CA TRP A 336 -1.79 -6.94 -5.11
C TRP A 336 -2.10 -5.53 -5.58
N LYS A 337 -3.35 -5.31 -5.97
CA LYS A 337 -3.88 -4.01 -6.34
C LYS A 337 -4.72 -3.44 -5.19
N CYS A 338 -4.43 -2.21 -4.79
CA CYS A 338 -5.27 -1.44 -3.88
C CYS A 338 -6.53 -0.91 -4.63
N PRO A 339 -7.68 -0.67 -3.97
CA PRO A 339 -7.91 -0.68 -2.51
C PRO A 339 -8.36 -2.04 -1.94
N GLU A 340 -9.07 -2.86 -2.74
CA GLU A 340 -9.69 -4.11 -2.27
C GLU A 340 -8.68 -5.26 -2.03
N GLY A 341 -7.42 -5.10 -2.44
CA GLY A 341 -6.41 -6.16 -2.36
C GLY A 341 -6.58 -7.22 -3.44
N LYS A 342 -6.90 -6.82 -4.68
CA LYS A 342 -7.07 -7.77 -5.80
C LYS A 342 -5.73 -8.40 -6.14
N PHE A 343 -5.69 -9.73 -6.19
CA PHE A 343 -4.50 -10.47 -6.59
C PHE A 343 -4.17 -10.21 -8.06
N ILE A 344 -2.91 -9.82 -8.34
CA ILE A 344 -2.42 -9.53 -9.69
C ILE A 344 -1.61 -10.71 -10.23
N GLN A 345 -0.48 -11.00 -9.58
CA GLN A 345 0.48 -11.98 -10.07
C GLN A 345 1.29 -12.62 -8.94
N ASN A 346 1.89 -13.76 -9.27
CA ASN A 346 2.77 -14.54 -8.40
C ASN A 346 4.21 -14.44 -8.92
N LEU A 347 5.13 -13.98 -8.09
CA LEU A 347 6.57 -13.96 -8.35
C LEU A 347 7.17 -15.19 -7.66
N SER A 348 7.34 -16.25 -8.44
CA SER A 348 7.88 -17.54 -7.96
C SER A 348 9.36 -17.69 -8.31
N GLY A 349 10.10 -18.42 -7.47
CA GLY A 349 11.48 -18.81 -7.73
C GLY A 349 12.44 -18.52 -6.57
N HIS A 350 12.07 -17.62 -5.64
CA HIS A 350 12.85 -17.39 -4.42
C HIS A 350 12.54 -18.47 -3.39
N ASN A 351 13.26 -19.59 -3.46
CA ASN A 351 13.08 -20.73 -2.57
C ASN A 351 13.83 -20.51 -1.23
N ALA A 352 13.52 -19.43 -0.52
CA ALA A 352 14.11 -19.11 0.78
C ALA A 352 13.08 -18.40 1.67
N ILE A 353 13.39 -18.27 2.96
CA ILE A 353 12.61 -17.42 3.87
C ILE A 353 12.93 -15.97 3.53
N VAL A 354 12.02 -15.27 2.86
CA VAL A 354 12.20 -13.87 2.50
C VAL A 354 11.89 -13.00 3.71
N ASN A 355 12.86 -12.25 4.21
CA ASN A 355 12.69 -11.38 5.37
C ASN A 355 12.31 -9.95 4.99
N CYS A 356 12.76 -9.49 3.82
CA CYS A 356 12.64 -8.10 3.41
C CYS A 356 12.40 -7.96 1.91
N LEU A 357 11.72 -6.87 1.56
CA LEU A 357 11.46 -6.42 0.19
C LEU A 357 11.76 -4.93 0.10
N ALA A 358 12.38 -4.50 -1.00
CA ALA A 358 12.54 -3.08 -1.33
C ALA A 358 12.16 -2.85 -2.79
N VAL A 359 11.54 -1.71 -3.07
CA VAL A 359 11.08 -1.33 -4.42
C VAL A 359 11.69 0.01 -4.80
N ASN A 360 12.28 0.06 -5.99
CA ASN A 360 12.75 1.27 -6.64
C ASN A 360 11.59 1.92 -7.44
N PRO A 361 11.45 3.26 -7.46
CA PRO A 361 10.61 3.99 -8.41
C PRO A 361 10.67 3.52 -9.87
N GLU A 362 11.80 2.99 -10.33
CA GLU A 362 11.96 2.46 -11.69
C GLU A 362 11.28 1.11 -11.95
N GLY A 363 10.69 0.50 -10.91
CA GLY A 363 10.03 -0.79 -10.99
C GLY A 363 10.96 -1.98 -10.77
N VAL A 364 12.12 -1.78 -10.13
CA VAL A 364 12.95 -2.89 -9.63
C VAL A 364 12.48 -3.27 -8.24
N LEU A 365 12.11 -4.54 -8.05
CA LEU A 365 11.84 -5.13 -6.75
C LEU A 365 13.02 -6.01 -6.35
N VAL A 366 13.48 -5.88 -5.12
CA VAL A 366 14.52 -6.73 -4.57
C VAL A 366 13.95 -7.52 -3.40
N SER A 367 14.26 -8.82 -3.35
CA SER A 367 13.88 -9.70 -2.25
C SER A 367 15.11 -10.30 -1.57
N GLY A 368 15.18 -10.16 -0.25
CA GLY A 368 16.28 -10.66 0.58
C GLY A 368 15.89 -11.88 1.38
N GLY A 369 16.62 -12.98 1.18
CA GLY A 369 16.45 -14.24 1.89
C GLY A 369 17.27 -14.32 3.17
N ASP A 370 16.79 -15.14 4.10
CA ASP A 370 17.48 -15.48 5.36
C ASP A 370 18.75 -16.31 5.14
N ASN A 371 18.91 -16.89 3.94
CA ASN A 371 20.09 -17.64 3.49
C ASN A 371 21.06 -16.80 2.64
N GLY A 372 20.88 -15.47 2.60
CA GLY A 372 21.81 -14.56 1.92
C GLY A 372 21.58 -14.47 0.41
N THR A 373 20.60 -15.20 -0.12
CA THR A 373 20.16 -15.04 -1.50
C THR A 373 19.39 -13.74 -1.67
N MET A 374 19.73 -12.97 -2.69
CA MET A 374 19.06 -11.74 -3.07
C MET A 374 18.64 -11.81 -4.53
N TYR A 375 17.34 -11.68 -4.79
CA TYR A 375 16.80 -11.77 -6.14
C TYR A 375 16.25 -10.39 -6.55
N CYS A 376 16.56 -9.98 -7.79
CA CYS A 376 16.08 -8.73 -8.37
C CYS A 376 15.07 -9.03 -9.48
N TRP A 377 13.93 -8.36 -9.39
CA TRP A 377 12.73 -8.62 -10.19
C TRP A 377 12.29 -7.37 -10.91
N ASP A 378 11.79 -7.54 -12.14
CA ASP A 378 11.00 -6.51 -12.82
C ASP A 378 9.58 -6.51 -12.25
N TRP A 379 9.15 -5.39 -11.67
CA TRP A 379 7.86 -5.27 -10.98
C TRP A 379 6.68 -5.62 -11.88
N ARG A 380 6.71 -5.17 -13.13
CA ARG A 380 5.56 -5.30 -14.05
C ARG A 380 5.35 -6.73 -14.51
N THR A 381 6.43 -7.46 -14.79
CA THR A 381 6.37 -8.80 -15.39
C THR A 381 6.62 -9.94 -14.39
N GLY A 382 7.20 -9.63 -13.23
CA GLY A 382 7.69 -10.63 -12.29
C GLY A 382 8.90 -11.39 -12.80
N TYR A 383 9.59 -10.89 -13.83
CA TYR A 383 10.80 -11.52 -14.36
C TYR A 383 11.98 -11.31 -13.40
N ASN A 384 12.61 -12.41 -12.98
CA ASN A 384 13.87 -12.36 -12.24
C ASN A 384 15.03 -12.16 -13.21
N PHE A 385 15.61 -10.96 -13.23
CA PHE A 385 16.73 -10.65 -14.11
C PHE A 385 18.09 -10.89 -13.46
N GLN A 386 18.16 -10.94 -12.12
CA GLN A 386 19.42 -11.12 -11.41
C GLN A 386 19.27 -11.90 -10.11
N ARG A 387 20.19 -12.84 -9.90
CA ARG A 387 20.34 -13.58 -8.65
C ARG A 387 21.72 -13.30 -8.08
N LEU A 388 21.75 -12.91 -6.81
CA LEU A 388 22.95 -12.60 -6.06
C LEU A 388 22.98 -13.46 -4.81
N GLN A 389 24.20 -13.84 -4.40
CA GLN A 389 24.47 -14.44 -3.10
C GLN A 389 25.42 -13.51 -2.37
N THR A 390 25.05 -13.08 -1.17
CA THR A 390 25.92 -12.26 -0.33
C THR A 390 27.10 -13.10 0.16
N ALA A 391 28.32 -12.65 -0.12
CA ALA A 391 29.51 -13.23 0.50
C ALA A 391 29.61 -12.75 1.95
N VAL A 392 29.84 -13.66 2.89
CA VAL A 392 29.99 -13.32 4.32
C VAL A 392 31.27 -12.56 4.57
N GLN A 393 31.30 -11.71 5.59
CA GLN A 393 32.53 -11.07 6.04
C GLN A 393 33.55 -12.09 6.56
N PRO A 394 34.86 -11.81 6.46
CA PRO A 394 35.88 -12.64 7.10
C PRO A 394 35.62 -12.81 8.61
N GLY A 395 35.67 -14.05 9.09
CA GLY A 395 35.43 -14.40 10.50
C GLY A 395 33.96 -14.71 10.85
N SER A 396 33.04 -14.57 9.90
CA SER A 396 31.65 -15.01 10.02
C SER A 396 31.48 -16.40 9.41
N MET A 397 30.50 -17.16 9.90
CA MET A 397 30.20 -18.49 9.37
C MET A 397 29.34 -18.38 8.10
N ASP A 398 29.43 -19.35 7.19
CA ASP A 398 28.58 -19.38 5.99
C ASP A 398 27.08 -19.39 6.31
N SER A 399 26.70 -19.95 7.47
CA SER A 399 25.32 -19.95 7.97
C SER A 399 24.81 -18.58 8.41
N GLU A 400 25.71 -17.60 8.59
CA GLU A 400 25.35 -16.22 8.95
C GLU A 400 25.16 -15.34 7.70
N ALA A 401 25.18 -15.90 6.50
CA ALA A 401 24.76 -15.22 5.28
C ALA A 401 23.24 -15.02 5.31
N GLY A 402 22.73 -13.94 5.90
CA GLY A 402 21.30 -13.65 5.96
C GLY A 402 21.01 -12.18 5.81
N ILE A 403 19.94 -11.82 5.08
CA ILE A 403 19.53 -10.43 4.88
C ILE A 403 18.28 -10.17 5.72
N PHE A 404 18.35 -9.22 6.65
CA PHE A 404 17.23 -8.90 7.55
C PHE A 404 16.41 -7.71 7.07
N ALA A 405 17.06 -6.68 6.56
CA ALA A 405 16.39 -5.51 6.01
C ALA A 405 17.11 -4.97 4.78
N MET A 406 16.37 -4.27 3.95
CA MET A 406 16.89 -3.58 2.79
C MET A 406 16.09 -2.31 2.53
N SER A 407 16.74 -1.30 1.98
CA SER A 407 16.10 -0.06 1.59
C SER A 407 16.85 0.55 0.41
N PHE A 408 16.12 1.16 -0.51
CA PHE A 408 16.71 2.03 -1.52
C PHE A 408 16.98 3.41 -0.92
N ASP A 409 17.98 4.09 -1.47
CA ASP A 409 18.07 5.54 -1.35
C ASP A 409 16.85 6.23 -1.98
N GLN A 410 16.61 7.49 -1.65
CA GLN A 410 15.47 8.23 -2.22
C GLN A 410 15.63 8.46 -3.73
N SER A 411 16.86 8.37 -4.26
CA SER A 411 17.13 8.42 -5.71
C SER A 411 16.86 7.10 -6.43
N GLY A 412 16.79 5.96 -5.72
CA GLY A 412 16.68 4.63 -6.33
C GLY A 412 17.98 4.07 -6.92
N SER A 413 19.12 4.76 -6.78
CA SER A 413 20.41 4.40 -7.37
C SER A 413 21.28 3.46 -6.52
N ARG A 414 20.99 3.40 -5.21
CA ARG A 414 21.75 2.62 -4.24
C ARG A 414 20.81 1.74 -3.43
N LEU A 415 21.15 0.46 -3.36
CA LEU A 415 20.48 -0.49 -2.50
C LEU A 415 21.34 -0.74 -1.26
N ILE A 416 20.78 -0.50 -0.09
CA ILE A 416 21.45 -0.71 1.19
C ILE A 416 20.85 -1.97 1.83
N THR A 417 21.67 -2.98 2.10
CA THR A 417 21.27 -4.21 2.78
C THR A 417 21.85 -4.25 4.19
N ALA A 418 21.04 -4.70 5.13
CA ALA A 418 21.39 -4.94 6.53
C ALA A 418 21.44 -6.45 6.76
N GLU A 419 22.63 -6.95 7.10
CA GLU A 419 22.93 -8.38 7.06
C GLU A 419 23.20 -8.98 8.45
N ALA A 420 23.09 -10.30 8.52
CA ALA A 420 23.32 -11.10 9.71
C ALA A 420 24.80 -11.21 10.05
N ASP A 421 25.68 -11.03 9.07
CA ASP A 421 27.12 -10.90 9.28
C ASP A 421 27.50 -9.53 9.91
N LYS A 422 26.58 -8.79 10.54
CA LYS A 422 26.88 -7.51 11.22
C LYS A 422 27.40 -6.40 10.28
N THR A 423 27.35 -6.62 8.96
CA THR A 423 27.72 -5.63 7.97
C THR A 423 26.52 -4.95 7.36
N ILE A 424 26.78 -3.81 6.74
CA ILE A 424 25.87 -3.11 5.85
C ILE A 424 26.51 -3.13 4.47
N LYS A 425 25.85 -3.72 3.49
CA LYS A 425 26.37 -3.78 2.12
C LYS A 425 25.59 -2.80 1.24
N ILE A 426 26.33 -2.03 0.44
CA ILE A 426 25.75 -1.06 -0.49
C ILE A 426 26.02 -1.57 -1.90
N TYR A 427 24.94 -1.75 -2.65
CA TYR A 427 24.94 -2.12 -4.05
C TYR A 427 24.63 -0.90 -4.92
N LYS A 428 25.23 -0.86 -6.10
CA LYS A 428 24.95 0.12 -7.16
C LYS A 428 24.75 -0.63 -8.46
N GLU A 429 23.95 -0.07 -9.35
CA GLU A 429 23.83 -0.53 -10.73
C GLU A 429 25.19 -0.50 -11.45
N ASP A 430 25.39 -1.48 -12.33
CA ASP A 430 26.57 -1.55 -13.17
C ASP A 430 26.38 -0.74 -14.45
N GLU A 431 27.01 0.43 -14.49
CA GLU A 431 26.95 1.36 -15.65
C GLU A 431 27.60 0.79 -16.91
N ALA A 432 28.44 -0.24 -16.79
CA ALA A 432 29.08 -0.88 -17.94
C ALA A 432 28.18 -1.94 -18.61
N ALA A 433 27.09 -2.34 -17.96
CA ALA A 433 26.19 -3.36 -18.48
C ALA A 433 25.28 -2.77 -19.55
N SER A 434 25.09 -3.55 -20.63
CA SER A 434 24.13 -3.27 -21.69
C SER A 434 23.20 -4.48 -21.92
N GLU A 435 22.13 -4.27 -22.70
CA GLU A 435 21.22 -5.35 -23.11
C GLU A 435 21.93 -6.50 -23.84
N GLU A 436 23.08 -6.24 -24.47
CA GLU A 436 23.87 -7.25 -25.17
C GLU A 436 24.71 -8.10 -24.20
N THR A 437 25.31 -7.46 -23.19
CA THR A 437 26.12 -8.16 -22.18
C THR A 437 25.27 -9.00 -21.23
N HIS A 438 24.10 -8.47 -20.85
CA HIS A 438 23.14 -9.11 -19.95
C HIS A 438 21.77 -9.18 -20.62
N PRO A 439 21.59 -10.12 -21.57
CA PRO A 439 20.35 -10.23 -22.31
C PRO A 439 19.22 -10.69 -21.40
N VAL A 440 18.05 -10.11 -21.61
CA VAL A 440 16.83 -10.57 -20.95
C VAL A 440 16.45 -11.93 -21.53
N ASN A 441 16.74 -13.00 -20.79
CA ASN A 441 16.34 -14.36 -21.10
C ASN A 441 14.84 -14.56 -20.81
N TRP A 442 14.01 -13.92 -21.63
CA TRP A 442 12.56 -14.01 -21.58
C TRP A 442 12.06 -15.03 -22.58
N ARG A 443 11.71 -16.22 -22.08
CA ARG A 443 10.95 -17.20 -22.84
C ARG A 443 9.53 -17.16 -22.29
N PRO A 444 8.54 -16.59 -23.01
CA PRO A 444 7.15 -16.71 -22.60
C PRO A 444 6.81 -18.20 -22.67
N GLU A 445 6.92 -18.92 -21.56
CA GLU A 445 6.36 -20.24 -21.47
C GLU A 445 4.87 -20.07 -21.75
N LEU A 446 4.39 -20.65 -22.86
CA LEU A 446 2.99 -20.94 -23.03
C LEU A 446 2.58 -21.69 -21.77
N LEU A 447 1.92 -21.02 -20.83
CA LEU A 447 1.30 -21.66 -19.68
C LEU A 447 0.42 -22.76 -20.26
N LYS A 448 0.92 -24.00 -20.29
CA LYS A 448 0.10 -25.17 -20.51
C LYS A 448 -0.88 -25.12 -19.35
N ARG A 449 -2.14 -24.76 -19.65
CA ARG A 449 -3.27 -24.99 -18.75
C ARG A 449 -3.09 -26.41 -18.24
N ARG A 450 -2.68 -26.58 -16.98
CA ARG A 450 -2.87 -27.86 -16.30
C ARG A 450 -4.38 -28.03 -16.26
N LYS A 451 -4.91 -28.80 -17.21
CA LYS A 451 -6.27 -29.32 -17.13
C LYS A 451 -6.31 -30.13 -15.83
N PHE A 452 -7.02 -29.59 -14.85
CA PHE A 452 -7.59 -30.36 -13.76
C PHE A 452 -9.10 -30.28 -13.94
#